data_AF-A0A538NWL2-F1
#
_entry.id   AF-A0A538NWL2-F1
#
_cell.length_a   1.000
_cell.length_b   1.000
_cell.length_c   1.000
_cell.angle_alpha   90.00
_cell.angle_beta   90.00
_cell.angle_gamma   90.00
#
_symmetry.space_group_name_H-M   'P 1'
#
loop_
_entity.id
_entity.type
_entity.pdbx_description
1 polymer ?
#
loop_
_entity_poly.entity_id
_entity_poly.type
_entity_poly.pdbx_seq_one_letter_code
_entity_poly.pdbx_strand_id
1 'polypeptide(L)'
;MPQLINFQGRIAANGVNFNGIGQFKFALVNGDGAATFWSNDGTGVGGAEPVAAVPIPVSQGLYSILLGDATLTNMSPISPMIFTNSDVRLRVWFNDGTNGFEQLTPDQRIAAVGYAMMAANVQDGVVTSAKIAPGAVTGAKLAANAVTAANIVAGSVGAAQLATNAAADNLRASGGLILSDQANATNLLTAGYLRIGQVTTDVDGWELVGNPTPTRRSYHTAVWTGSEMIVWGGDSITSRSFVVNTGARLNPVTGTWVMRQPGPGAK
;
A
#
# COMPACT_ATOMS: atom_id res chain seq x y z
N MET A 1 -0.54 -4.31 -27.11
CA MET A 1 -0.96 -4.49 -28.51
C MET A 1 -0.34 -3.37 -29.33
N PRO A 2 0.27 -3.66 -30.50
CA PRO A 2 0.82 -2.62 -31.37
C PRO A 2 -0.31 -1.70 -31.85
N GLN A 3 -0.02 -0.41 -31.92
CA GLN A 3 -1.00 0.58 -32.40
C GLN A 3 -1.01 0.55 -33.93
N LEU A 4 -2.18 0.40 -34.52
CA LEU A 4 -2.37 0.39 -35.97
C LEU A 4 -3.02 1.69 -36.39
N ILE A 5 -2.43 2.38 -37.36
CA ILE A 5 -2.99 3.60 -37.94
C ILE A 5 -3.39 3.30 -39.37
N ASN A 6 -4.69 3.35 -39.65
CA ASN A 6 -5.15 3.30 -41.03
C ASN A 6 -4.87 4.64 -41.70
N PHE A 7 -4.15 4.60 -42.82
CA PHE A 7 -3.83 5.76 -43.63
C PHE A 7 -4.21 5.50 -45.09
N GLN A 8 -4.84 6.50 -45.70
CA GLN A 8 -5.19 6.49 -47.12
C GLN A 8 -4.66 7.76 -47.77
N GLY A 9 -4.08 7.61 -48.95
CA GLY A 9 -3.52 8.71 -49.71
C GLY A 9 -3.80 8.57 -51.19
N ARG A 10 -3.51 9.66 -51.92
CA ARG A 10 -3.54 9.69 -53.38
C ARG A 10 -2.18 10.12 -53.92
N ILE A 11 -1.68 9.40 -54.91
CA ILE A 11 -0.42 9.67 -55.60
C ILE A 11 -0.68 9.95 -57.07
N ALA A 12 -0.06 11.02 -57.56
CA ALA A 12 0.07 11.29 -58.97
C ALA A 12 1.57 11.40 -59.31
N ALA A 13 1.99 10.73 -60.38
CA ALA A 13 3.32 10.86 -60.96
C ALA A 13 3.18 11.71 -62.24
N ASN A 14 3.93 12.81 -62.34
CA ASN A 14 3.88 13.73 -63.48
C ASN A 14 2.45 14.22 -63.83
N GLY A 15 1.61 14.45 -62.81
CA GLY A 15 0.23 14.92 -62.98
C GLY A 15 -0.77 13.84 -63.39
N VAL A 16 -0.35 12.58 -63.53
CA VAL A 16 -1.23 11.44 -63.83
C VAL A 16 -1.33 10.53 -62.60
N ASN A 17 -2.53 10.04 -62.31
CA ASN A 17 -2.75 9.09 -61.23
C ASN A 17 -1.85 7.86 -61.41
N PHE A 18 -1.02 7.57 -60.41
CA PHE A 18 -0.14 6.41 -60.44
C PHE A 18 -0.95 5.11 -60.33
N ASN A 19 -0.56 4.08 -61.08
CA ASN A 19 -1.22 2.77 -61.05
C ASN A 19 -0.16 1.67 -61.12
N GLY A 20 -0.22 0.73 -60.19
CA GLY A 20 0.79 -0.32 -60.04
C GLY A 20 1.30 -0.42 -58.60
N ILE A 21 2.45 -1.07 -58.39
CA ILE A 21 3.07 -1.21 -57.07
C ILE A 21 4.02 -0.03 -56.86
N GLY A 22 3.68 0.84 -55.92
CA GLY A 22 4.53 1.94 -55.49
C GLY A 22 5.43 1.53 -54.34
N GLN A 23 6.64 2.10 -54.26
CA GLN A 23 7.51 1.92 -53.10
C GLN A 23 7.34 3.10 -52.16
N PHE A 24 6.99 2.83 -50.90
CA PHE A 24 6.72 3.86 -49.90
C PHE A 24 7.64 3.74 -48.70
N LYS A 25 8.02 4.87 -48.13
CA LYS A 25 8.69 4.93 -46.82
C LYS A 25 7.94 5.89 -45.93
N PHE A 26 7.93 5.61 -44.63
CA PHE A 26 7.13 6.36 -43.67
C PHE A 26 7.95 6.72 -42.44
N ALA A 27 7.71 7.92 -41.93
CA ALA A 27 8.19 8.32 -40.62
C ALA A 27 7.11 9.10 -39.86
N LEU A 28 7.12 8.97 -38.54
CA LEU A 28 6.43 9.89 -37.64
C LEU A 28 7.47 10.88 -37.13
N VAL A 29 7.25 12.15 -37.40
CA VAL A 29 8.16 13.25 -37.06
C VAL A 29 7.48 14.30 -36.20
N ASN A 30 8.27 15.18 -35.59
CA ASN A 30 7.79 16.35 -34.86
C ASN A 30 7.31 17.47 -35.81
N GLY A 31 6.81 18.57 -35.25
CA GLY A 31 6.15 19.64 -36.03
C GLY A 31 7.04 20.39 -37.04
N ASP A 32 8.35 20.47 -36.78
CA ASP A 32 9.33 21.04 -37.71
C ASP A 32 10.00 19.97 -38.60
N GLY A 33 9.73 18.69 -38.33
CA GLY A 33 10.23 17.57 -39.12
C GLY A 33 11.71 17.24 -38.90
N ALA A 34 12.35 17.80 -37.87
CA ALA A 34 13.77 17.58 -37.55
C ALA A 34 14.01 16.40 -36.59
N ALA A 35 12.98 15.92 -35.88
CA ALA A 35 13.06 14.76 -35.01
C ALA A 35 12.18 13.62 -35.55
N THR A 36 12.74 12.41 -35.61
CA THR A 36 12.01 11.18 -35.92
C THR A 36 11.58 10.49 -34.63
N PHE A 37 10.29 10.27 -34.47
CA PHE A 37 9.73 9.45 -33.38
C PHE A 37 9.57 7.98 -33.77
N TRP A 38 9.40 7.70 -35.06
CA TRP A 38 9.31 6.35 -35.62
C TRP A 38 9.57 6.38 -37.13
N SER A 39 10.07 5.26 -37.66
CA SER A 39 10.18 5.00 -39.10
C SER A 39 9.75 3.57 -39.40
N ASN A 40 9.28 3.31 -40.63
CA ASN A 40 8.73 2.00 -41.00
C ASN A 40 9.73 0.85 -40.79
N ASP A 41 11.03 1.06 -40.92
CA ASP A 41 12.06 0.03 -40.73
C ASP A 41 12.96 0.27 -39.50
N GLY A 42 12.67 1.32 -38.71
CA GLY A 42 13.46 1.71 -37.55
C GLY A 42 14.78 2.43 -37.85
N THR A 43 15.09 2.73 -39.11
CA THR A 43 16.39 3.35 -39.50
C THR A 43 16.34 4.88 -39.64
N GLY A 44 15.15 5.46 -39.82
CA GLY A 44 14.99 6.89 -39.98
C GLY A 44 15.33 7.65 -38.69
N VAL A 45 16.28 8.58 -38.78
CA VAL A 45 16.74 9.44 -37.67
C VAL A 45 16.77 10.90 -38.11
N GLY A 46 16.50 11.83 -37.21
CA GLY A 46 16.60 13.28 -37.50
C GLY A 46 15.71 13.78 -38.65
N GLY A 47 14.56 13.15 -38.87
CA GLY A 47 13.65 13.44 -40.00
C GLY A 47 14.06 12.83 -41.34
N ALA A 48 15.18 12.09 -41.40
CA ALA A 48 15.71 11.52 -42.62
C ALA A 48 14.87 10.35 -43.17
N GLU A 49 15.04 10.10 -44.47
CA GLU A 49 14.44 8.99 -45.20
C GLU A 49 14.89 7.63 -44.61
N PRO A 50 13.95 6.72 -44.31
CA PRO A 50 14.25 5.33 -43.94
C PRO A 50 15.00 4.55 -45.04
N VAL A 51 15.66 3.44 -44.73
CA VAL A 51 16.44 2.66 -45.71
C VAL A 51 15.52 1.79 -46.57
N ALA A 52 14.69 0.97 -45.92
CA ALA A 52 13.84 -0.03 -46.55
C ALA A 52 12.44 0.51 -46.86
N ALA A 53 11.94 0.18 -48.04
CA ALA A 53 10.62 0.59 -48.50
C ALA A 53 9.58 -0.52 -48.33
N VAL A 54 8.31 -0.11 -48.28
CA VAL A 54 7.13 -0.95 -48.23
C VAL A 54 6.47 -0.92 -49.61
N PRO A 55 6.36 -2.05 -50.33
CA PRO A 55 5.64 -2.11 -51.59
C PRO A 55 4.13 -2.05 -51.33
N ILE A 56 3.45 -1.08 -51.93
CA ILE A 56 2.01 -0.88 -51.74
C ILE A 56 1.30 -0.83 -53.10
N PRO A 57 0.25 -1.63 -53.32
CA PRO A 57 -0.60 -1.51 -54.49
C PRO A 57 -1.31 -0.15 -54.51
N VAL A 58 -1.20 0.54 -55.64
CA VAL A 58 -1.86 1.82 -55.89
C VAL A 58 -2.78 1.64 -57.10
N SER A 59 -4.05 1.99 -56.96
CA SER A 59 -5.03 1.92 -58.04
C SER A 59 -5.67 3.29 -58.24
N GLN A 60 -5.58 3.81 -59.48
CA GLN A 60 -6.06 5.15 -59.82
C GLN A 60 -5.53 6.24 -58.87
N GLY A 61 -4.27 6.10 -58.46
CA GLY A 61 -3.59 6.96 -57.50
C GLY A 61 -3.90 6.66 -56.04
N LEU A 62 -4.94 5.89 -55.72
CA LEU A 62 -5.34 5.63 -54.34
C LEU A 62 -4.57 4.44 -53.74
N TYR A 63 -4.16 4.60 -52.48
CA TYR A 63 -3.56 3.54 -51.68
C TYR A 63 -4.07 3.57 -50.23
N SER A 64 -3.97 2.42 -49.55
CA SER A 64 -4.32 2.27 -48.14
C SER A 64 -3.24 1.46 -47.45
N ILE A 65 -2.94 1.80 -46.19
CA ILE A 65 -1.92 1.11 -45.40
C ILE A 65 -2.29 1.13 -43.91
N LEU A 66 -1.97 0.04 -43.21
CA LEU A 66 -1.99 -0.02 -41.75
C LEU A 66 -0.56 0.21 -41.24
N LEU A 67 -0.26 1.43 -40.81
CA LEU A 67 1.05 1.76 -40.24
C LEU A 67 1.20 1.06 -38.88
N GLY A 68 2.38 0.48 -38.64
CA GLY A 68 2.68 -0.28 -37.43
C GLY A 68 2.27 -1.75 -37.47
N ASP A 69 1.71 -2.24 -38.60
CA ASP A 69 1.39 -3.65 -38.78
C ASP A 69 2.65 -4.48 -39.05
N ALA A 70 3.16 -5.14 -38.01
CA ALA A 70 4.36 -5.97 -38.08
C ALA A 70 4.21 -7.23 -38.96
N THR A 71 3.02 -7.52 -39.48
CA THR A 71 2.83 -8.57 -40.49
C THR A 71 3.24 -8.13 -41.89
N LEU A 72 3.39 -6.82 -42.12
CA LEU A 72 3.86 -6.25 -43.37
C LEU A 72 5.39 -6.21 -43.43
N THR A 73 5.95 -6.51 -44.60
CA THR A 73 7.39 -6.41 -44.85
C THR A 73 7.87 -4.98 -44.64
N ASN A 74 8.99 -4.81 -43.92
CA ASN A 74 9.60 -3.51 -43.61
C ASN A 74 8.67 -2.55 -42.84
N MET A 75 7.82 -3.09 -41.97
CA MET A 75 6.92 -2.32 -41.10
C MET A 75 7.15 -2.67 -39.63
N SER A 76 7.74 -1.73 -38.90
CA SER A 76 8.04 -1.83 -37.48
C SER A 76 6.83 -1.41 -36.66
N PRO A 77 6.56 -2.07 -35.52
CA PRO A 77 5.43 -1.70 -34.67
C PRO A 77 5.55 -0.27 -34.15
N ILE A 78 4.44 0.45 -34.09
CA ILE A 78 4.39 1.80 -33.54
C ILE A 78 4.20 1.72 -32.02
N SER A 79 5.11 2.37 -31.29
CA SER A 79 4.99 2.52 -29.84
C SER A 79 3.90 3.55 -29.49
N PRO A 80 2.98 3.26 -28.56
CA PRO A 80 1.98 4.23 -28.11
C PRO A 80 2.59 5.47 -27.44
N MET A 81 3.83 5.37 -26.95
CA MET A 81 4.55 6.50 -26.33
C MET A 81 4.80 7.66 -27.29
N ILE A 82 4.84 7.41 -28.60
CA ILE A 82 5.05 8.47 -29.60
C ILE A 82 3.94 9.53 -29.52
N PHE A 83 2.73 9.14 -29.12
CA PHE A 83 1.59 10.05 -29.02
C PHE A 83 1.54 10.85 -27.73
N THR A 84 2.55 10.73 -26.84
CA THR A 84 2.74 11.70 -25.76
C THR A 84 3.33 13.02 -26.25
N ASN A 85 3.87 13.05 -27.48
CA ASN A 85 4.39 14.27 -28.09
C ASN A 85 3.24 15.18 -28.53
N SER A 86 3.40 16.50 -28.34
CA SER A 86 2.36 17.49 -28.61
C SER A 86 2.03 17.70 -30.10
N ASP A 87 2.99 17.40 -30.98
CA ASP A 87 2.79 17.40 -32.44
C ASP A 87 3.49 16.21 -33.07
N VAL A 88 2.72 15.37 -33.75
CA VAL A 88 3.19 14.18 -34.48
C VAL A 88 2.65 14.27 -35.90
N ARG A 89 3.54 14.17 -36.87
CA ARG A 89 3.21 14.27 -38.30
C ARG A 89 3.69 13.04 -39.05
N LEU A 90 2.88 12.56 -39.98
CA LEU A 90 3.25 11.54 -40.94
C LEU A 90 4.02 12.19 -42.09
N ARG A 91 5.26 11.75 -42.26
CA ARG A 91 6.10 12.01 -43.42
C ARG A 91 6.11 10.79 -44.32
N VAL A 92 5.95 11.01 -45.61
CA VAL A 92 5.88 9.94 -46.62
C VAL A 92 6.91 10.23 -47.71
N TRP A 93 7.66 9.20 -48.11
CA TRP A 93 8.41 9.21 -49.35
C TRP A 93 7.81 8.20 -50.32
N PHE A 94 7.79 8.55 -51.59
CA PHE A 94 7.24 7.72 -52.65
C PHE A 94 8.25 7.59 -53.80
N ASN A 95 8.32 6.41 -54.39
CA ASN A 95 9.06 6.13 -55.60
C ASN A 95 8.17 5.36 -56.58
N ASP A 96 8.04 5.91 -57.78
CA ASP A 96 7.24 5.38 -58.90
C ASP A 96 7.97 4.31 -59.74
N GLY A 97 9.20 3.97 -59.37
CA GLY A 97 10.09 3.06 -60.09
C GLY A 97 10.98 3.75 -61.13
N THR A 98 10.83 5.07 -61.33
CA THR A 98 11.55 5.83 -62.37
C THR A 98 12.34 7.01 -61.78
N ASN A 99 11.75 7.78 -60.87
CA ASN A 99 12.29 9.06 -60.40
C ASN A 99 13.02 8.98 -59.05
N GLY A 100 13.19 7.79 -58.49
CA GLY A 100 13.76 7.64 -57.15
C GLY A 100 12.77 8.01 -56.05
N PHE A 101 13.25 8.11 -54.80
CA PHE A 101 12.41 8.51 -53.67
C PHE A 101 12.28 10.02 -53.58
N GLU A 102 11.03 10.48 -53.54
CA GLU A 102 10.69 11.88 -53.32
C GLU A 102 9.82 12.00 -52.06
N GLN A 103 10.12 13.02 -51.23
CA GLN A 103 9.29 13.31 -50.07
C GLN A 103 7.99 13.99 -50.51
N LEU A 104 6.86 13.46 -50.05
CA LEU A 104 5.55 14.08 -50.23
C LEU A 104 5.36 15.17 -49.18
N THR A 105 5.47 16.42 -49.62
CA THR A 105 5.27 17.59 -48.75
C THR A 105 3.87 18.19 -48.91
N PRO A 106 3.27 18.76 -47.84
CA PRO A 106 3.79 18.85 -46.48
C PRO A 106 3.52 17.58 -45.64
N ASP A 107 4.28 17.39 -44.57
CA ASP A 107 4.00 16.34 -43.58
C ASP A 107 2.61 16.53 -42.97
N GLN A 108 1.87 15.42 -42.84
CA GLN A 108 0.46 15.46 -42.45
C GLN A 108 0.30 15.23 -40.95
N ARG A 109 -0.35 16.16 -40.25
CA ARG A 109 -0.56 16.08 -38.80
C ARG A 109 -1.52 14.94 -38.43
N ILE A 110 -1.11 14.09 -37.50
CA ILE A 110 -1.98 13.05 -36.90
C ILE A 110 -2.67 13.65 -35.67
N ALA A 111 -3.85 14.24 -35.87
CA ALA A 111 -4.50 15.06 -34.83
C ALA A 111 -5.43 14.30 -33.86
N ALA A 112 -6.09 13.20 -34.29
CA ALA A 112 -7.24 12.63 -33.55
C ALA A 112 -7.03 11.20 -33.00
N VAL A 113 -6.04 10.43 -33.50
CA VAL A 113 -5.88 9.02 -33.13
C VAL A 113 -4.97 8.84 -31.89
N GLY A 114 -4.05 9.77 -31.64
CA GLY A 114 -3.12 9.68 -30.51
C GLY A 114 -3.80 9.60 -29.13
N TYR A 115 -4.75 10.49 -28.85
CA TYR A 115 -5.47 10.53 -27.57
C TYR A 115 -6.43 9.35 -27.37
N ALA A 116 -7.09 8.88 -28.44
CA ALA A 116 -7.96 7.70 -28.39
C ALA A 116 -7.17 6.39 -28.14
N MET A 117 -5.93 6.31 -28.65
CA MET A 117 -5.04 5.16 -28.42
C MET A 117 -4.41 5.14 -27.03
N MET A 118 -4.26 6.29 -26.37
CA MET A 118 -3.83 6.40 -24.96
C MET A 118 -4.91 5.97 -23.97
N ALA A 119 -6.19 6.09 -24.34
CA ALA A 119 -7.32 5.74 -23.48
C ALA A 119 -7.41 4.24 -23.16
N ALA A 120 -6.69 3.37 -23.88
CA ALA A 120 -6.72 1.93 -23.67
C ALA A 120 -5.80 1.44 -22.54
N ASN A 121 -4.72 2.17 -22.20
CA ASN A 121 -3.71 1.67 -21.27
C ASN A 121 -3.36 2.71 -20.20
N VAL A 122 -3.72 2.41 -18.96
CA VAL A 122 -3.18 3.09 -17.78
C VAL A 122 -1.82 2.47 -17.50
N GLN A 123 -0.73 3.24 -17.56
CA GLN A 123 0.60 2.71 -17.26
C GLN A 123 0.73 2.39 -15.76
N ASP A 124 1.56 1.41 -15.43
CA ASP A 124 1.85 1.04 -14.04
C ASP A 124 2.36 2.26 -13.24
N GLY A 125 1.82 2.43 -12.04
CA GLY A 125 2.18 3.54 -11.15
C GLY A 125 1.57 4.90 -11.51
N VAL A 126 0.91 5.04 -12.66
CA VAL A 126 0.26 6.32 -13.02
C VAL A 126 -0.89 6.63 -12.07
N VAL A 127 -1.59 5.64 -11.54
CA VAL A 127 -2.61 5.86 -10.49
C VAL A 127 -1.94 5.98 -9.14
N THR A 128 -1.56 7.20 -8.78
CA THR A 128 -1.03 7.55 -7.47
C THR A 128 -2.16 7.90 -6.50
N SER A 129 -1.87 7.95 -5.18
CA SER A 129 -2.83 8.37 -4.16
C SER A 129 -3.47 9.73 -4.46
N ALA A 130 -2.72 10.70 -4.99
CA ALA A 130 -3.25 12.02 -5.37
C ALA A 130 -4.35 11.98 -6.47
N LYS A 131 -4.41 10.90 -7.27
CA LYS A 131 -5.42 10.71 -8.31
C LYS A 131 -6.62 9.91 -7.83
N ILE A 132 -6.57 9.40 -6.59
CA ILE A 132 -7.65 8.70 -5.93
C ILE A 132 -8.24 9.66 -4.90
N ALA A 133 -9.45 10.15 -5.15
CA ALA A 133 -10.13 11.02 -4.19
C ALA A 133 -10.34 10.28 -2.85
N PRO A 134 -10.35 11.00 -1.70
CA PRO A 134 -10.69 10.40 -0.41
C PRO A 134 -12.03 9.65 -0.48
N GLY A 135 -12.05 8.41 0.01
CA GLY A 135 -13.24 7.54 -0.03
C GLY A 135 -13.57 6.94 -1.41
N ALA A 136 -12.78 7.20 -2.46
CA ALA A 136 -13.05 6.67 -3.78
C ALA A 136 -12.90 5.14 -3.86
N VAL A 137 -12.06 4.52 -3.02
CA VAL A 137 -11.96 3.05 -2.91
C VAL A 137 -12.80 2.61 -1.72
N THR A 138 -13.94 1.98 -1.99
CA THR A 138 -14.85 1.43 -0.97
C THR A 138 -14.75 -0.09 -0.94
N GLY A 139 -15.28 -0.74 0.11
CA GLY A 139 -15.29 -2.20 0.22
C GLY A 139 -15.91 -2.90 -1.00
N ALA A 140 -16.98 -2.34 -1.58
CA ALA A 140 -17.62 -2.89 -2.78
C ALA A 140 -16.73 -2.85 -4.04
N LYS A 141 -15.70 -2.00 -4.07
CA LYS A 141 -14.72 -1.90 -5.17
C LYS A 141 -13.53 -2.84 -4.97
N LEU A 142 -13.41 -3.48 -3.82
CA LEU A 142 -12.39 -4.47 -3.54
C LEU A 142 -13.02 -5.86 -3.70
N ALA A 143 -12.56 -6.61 -4.68
CA ALA A 143 -12.95 -8.02 -4.81
C ALA A 143 -12.48 -8.82 -3.59
N ALA A 144 -13.11 -9.97 -3.34
CA ALA A 144 -12.63 -10.92 -2.34
C ALA A 144 -11.15 -11.27 -2.62
N ASN A 145 -10.32 -11.24 -1.58
CA ASN A 145 -8.86 -11.46 -1.63
C ASN A 145 -8.06 -10.43 -2.44
N ALA A 146 -8.63 -9.28 -2.80
CA ALA A 146 -7.89 -8.23 -3.53
C ALA A 146 -6.74 -7.61 -2.70
N VAL A 147 -6.88 -7.59 -1.37
CA VAL A 147 -5.82 -7.17 -0.43
C VAL A 147 -5.31 -8.41 0.28
N THR A 148 -4.07 -8.79 -0.04
CA THR A 148 -3.37 -9.96 0.52
C THR A 148 -2.27 -9.54 1.48
N ALA A 149 -1.62 -10.50 2.16
CA ALA A 149 -0.49 -10.24 3.03
C ALA A 149 0.67 -9.51 2.31
N ALA A 150 0.86 -9.73 1.00
CA ALA A 150 1.87 -9.02 0.22
C ALA A 150 1.57 -7.51 0.07
N ASN A 151 0.30 -7.11 0.24
CA ASN A 151 -0.13 -5.71 0.16
C ASN A 151 -0.04 -4.99 1.53
N ILE A 152 0.17 -5.72 2.63
CA ILE A 152 0.15 -5.19 3.98
C ILE A 152 1.56 -5.28 4.56
N VAL A 153 2.17 -4.12 4.81
CA VAL A 153 3.49 -4.06 5.46
C VAL A 153 3.37 -4.52 6.92
N ALA A 154 4.33 -5.31 7.39
CA ALA A 154 4.35 -5.78 8.77
C ALA A 154 4.24 -4.61 9.77
N GLY A 155 3.28 -4.71 10.70
CA GLY A 155 3.01 -3.68 11.71
C GLY A 155 2.25 -2.44 11.21
N SER A 156 1.88 -2.34 9.93
CA SER A 156 1.18 -1.15 9.40
C SER A 156 -0.29 -1.04 9.85
N VAL A 157 -0.89 -2.13 10.29
CA VAL A 157 -2.28 -2.18 10.78
C VAL A 157 -2.26 -2.29 12.30
N GLY A 158 -2.50 -1.15 12.98
CA GLY A 158 -2.59 -1.06 14.43
C GLY A 158 -3.98 -0.60 14.90
N ALA A 159 -4.09 -0.19 16.16
CA ALA A 159 -5.36 0.18 16.78
C ALA A 159 -6.08 1.34 16.07
N ALA A 160 -5.34 2.29 15.47
CA ALA A 160 -5.92 3.40 14.74
C ALA A 160 -6.54 2.99 13.39
N GLN A 161 -6.08 1.89 12.81
CA GLN A 161 -6.57 1.36 11.52
C GLN A 161 -7.70 0.34 11.71
N LEU A 162 -7.90 -0.15 12.93
CA LEU A 162 -8.93 -1.12 13.27
C LEU A 162 -10.13 -0.41 13.89
N ALA A 163 -11.32 -0.67 13.37
CA ALA A 163 -12.55 -0.28 14.05
C ALA A 163 -12.64 -1.00 15.41
N THR A 164 -13.39 -0.42 16.34
CA THR A 164 -13.71 -1.06 17.62
C THR A 164 -14.20 -2.49 17.38
N ASN A 165 -13.61 -3.47 18.07
CA ASN A 165 -13.89 -4.91 17.94
C ASN A 165 -13.47 -5.60 16.63
N ALA A 166 -12.88 -4.90 15.66
CA ALA A 166 -12.47 -5.52 14.39
C ALA A 166 -11.47 -6.69 14.55
N ALA A 167 -10.60 -6.61 15.57
CA ALA A 167 -9.68 -7.70 15.92
C ALA A 167 -10.37 -8.91 16.55
N ALA A 168 -11.43 -8.70 17.34
CA ALA A 168 -12.21 -9.78 17.93
C ALA A 168 -12.93 -10.61 16.87
N ASP A 169 -13.47 -9.94 15.85
CA ASP A 169 -14.27 -10.60 14.82
C ASP A 169 -13.41 -11.29 13.74
N ASN A 170 -12.20 -10.78 13.45
CA ASN A 170 -11.40 -11.22 12.31
C ASN A 170 -10.05 -11.85 12.66
N LEU A 171 -9.49 -11.59 13.84
CA LEU A 171 -8.17 -12.08 14.22
C LEU A 171 -8.28 -13.43 14.93
N ARG A 172 -8.84 -14.45 14.27
CA ARG A 172 -8.77 -15.84 14.73
C ARG A 172 -7.32 -16.34 14.65
N ALA A 173 -6.48 -15.87 15.56
CA ALA A 173 -5.18 -16.46 15.78
C ALA A 173 -5.40 -17.89 16.30
N SER A 174 -5.14 -18.87 15.45
CA SER A 174 -5.00 -20.28 15.84
C SER A 174 -3.99 -20.39 17.00
N GLY A 175 -4.48 -20.34 18.24
CA GLY A 175 -3.67 -20.46 19.47
C GLY A 175 -3.25 -19.14 20.17
N GLY A 176 -3.77 -17.98 19.78
CA GLY A 176 -3.42 -16.69 20.41
C GLY A 176 -4.26 -16.34 21.64
N LEU A 177 -3.64 -15.72 22.66
CA LEU A 177 -4.35 -15.08 23.78
C LEU A 177 -4.79 -13.66 23.37
N ILE A 178 -6.09 -13.36 23.47
CA ILE A 178 -6.63 -12.00 23.34
C ILE A 178 -6.95 -11.47 24.74
N LEU A 179 -6.45 -10.27 25.05
CA LEU A 179 -6.81 -9.55 26.27
C LEU A 179 -7.96 -8.59 25.96
N SER A 180 -8.97 -8.56 26.83
CA SER A 180 -10.06 -7.59 26.78
C SER A 180 -10.14 -6.86 28.12
N ASP A 181 -10.41 -5.55 28.04
CA ASP A 181 -10.76 -4.71 29.18
C ASP A 181 -12.18 -5.00 29.70
N GLN A 182 -13.03 -5.63 28.89
CA GLN A 182 -14.37 -6.04 29.27
C GLN A 182 -14.36 -7.46 29.83
N ALA A 183 -14.72 -7.61 31.12
CA ALA A 183 -14.76 -8.91 31.79
C ALA A 183 -15.70 -9.93 31.10
N ASN A 184 -16.70 -9.46 30.35
CA ASN A 184 -17.68 -10.27 29.62
C ASN A 184 -17.85 -9.75 28.17
N ALA A 185 -16.76 -9.66 27.41
CA ALA A 185 -16.78 -9.27 26.00
C ALA A 185 -17.65 -10.25 25.17
N THR A 186 -18.92 -9.91 24.98
CA THR A 186 -19.90 -10.76 24.28
C THR A 186 -19.51 -11.03 22.84
N ASN A 187 -18.91 -10.05 22.17
CA ASN A 187 -18.33 -10.20 20.84
C ASN A 187 -17.24 -11.29 20.78
N LEU A 188 -16.33 -11.35 21.77
CA LEU A 188 -15.31 -12.39 21.84
C LEU A 188 -15.93 -13.78 22.08
N LEU A 189 -16.95 -13.86 22.94
CA LEU A 189 -17.68 -15.11 23.16
C LEU A 189 -18.40 -15.57 21.89
N THR A 190 -19.07 -14.66 21.17
CA THR A 190 -19.73 -14.94 19.88
C THR A 190 -18.74 -15.36 18.79
N ALA A 191 -17.52 -14.81 18.79
CA ALA A 191 -16.45 -15.19 17.87
C ALA A 191 -15.82 -16.57 18.20
N GLY A 192 -16.17 -17.18 19.34
CA GLY A 192 -15.75 -18.51 19.78
C GLY A 192 -14.55 -18.53 20.73
N TYR A 193 -14.17 -17.38 21.31
CA TYR A 193 -13.13 -17.34 22.33
C TYR A 193 -13.67 -17.82 23.68
N LEU A 194 -12.87 -18.61 24.38
CA LEU A 194 -13.15 -19.02 25.75
C LEU A 194 -12.46 -18.05 26.73
N ARG A 195 -13.18 -17.57 27.74
CA ARG A 195 -12.58 -16.84 28.85
C ARG A 195 -11.76 -17.82 29.70
N ILE A 196 -10.43 -17.76 29.60
CA ILE A 196 -9.51 -18.63 30.33
C ILE A 196 -8.99 -18.03 31.65
N GLY A 197 -9.21 -16.74 31.88
CA GLY A 197 -8.78 -16.06 33.10
C GLY A 197 -9.04 -14.56 33.08
N GLN A 198 -8.69 -13.90 34.17
CA GLN A 198 -8.61 -12.45 34.28
C GLN A 198 -7.19 -12.12 34.74
N VAL A 199 -6.51 -11.25 34.01
CA VAL A 199 -5.26 -10.65 34.50
C VAL A 199 -5.66 -9.44 35.32
N THR A 200 -5.58 -9.53 36.65
CA THR A 200 -5.62 -8.33 37.47
C THR A 200 -4.23 -7.70 37.37
N THR A 201 -4.15 -6.46 36.90
CA THR A 201 -2.91 -5.67 36.99
C THR A 201 -2.81 -5.08 38.39
N ASP A 202 -3.05 -5.90 39.42
CA ASP A 202 -2.76 -5.51 40.79
C ASP A 202 -1.27 -5.26 40.83
N VAL A 203 -0.92 -3.99 40.97
CA VAL A 203 0.44 -3.52 40.86
C VAL A 203 1.22 -4.15 42.00
N ASP A 204 2.25 -4.95 41.69
CA ASP A 204 3.22 -5.41 42.69
C ASP A 204 3.91 -4.18 43.29
N GLY A 205 3.38 -3.73 44.42
CA GLY A 205 3.69 -2.44 45.02
C GLY A 205 3.55 -2.50 46.53
N TRP A 206 4.48 -1.84 47.22
CA TRP A 206 4.42 -1.70 48.67
C TRP A 206 3.40 -0.64 49.05
N GLU A 207 2.35 -1.03 49.74
CA GLU A 207 1.45 -0.10 50.43
C GLU A 207 1.70 -0.08 51.94
N LEU A 208 1.52 1.09 52.56
CA LEU A 208 1.61 1.21 54.01
C LEU A 208 0.36 0.61 54.65
N VAL A 209 0.52 -0.51 55.36
CA VAL A 209 -0.62 -1.19 56.00
C VAL A 209 -0.85 -0.69 57.43
N GLY A 210 -1.93 0.08 57.58
CA GLY A 210 -2.66 0.32 58.81
C GLY A 210 -2.35 1.58 59.62
N ASN A 211 -3.41 2.16 60.20
CA ASN A 211 -3.38 3.35 61.04
C ASN A 211 -4.35 3.18 62.23
N PRO A 212 -3.92 3.35 63.49
CA PRO A 212 -2.54 3.64 63.92
C PRO A 212 -1.60 2.45 63.73
N THR A 213 -0.32 2.72 63.45
CA THR A 213 0.71 1.69 63.36
C THR A 213 1.17 1.23 64.75
N PRO A 214 1.70 0.00 64.89
CA PRO A 214 2.36 -0.44 66.11
C PRO A 214 3.49 0.51 66.49
N THR A 215 3.73 0.69 67.79
CA THR A 215 4.86 1.47 68.28
C THR A 215 6.16 0.99 67.63
N ARG A 216 6.98 1.94 67.15
CA ARG A 216 8.28 1.69 66.50
C ARG A 216 9.16 0.79 67.37
N ARG A 217 9.60 -0.34 66.81
CA ARG A 217 10.35 -1.38 67.52
C ARG A 217 11.34 -2.13 66.62
N SER A 218 12.45 -2.59 67.18
CA SER A 218 13.43 -3.50 66.54
C SER A 218 13.49 -4.83 67.28
N TYR A 219 14.09 -5.87 66.68
CA TYR A 219 14.24 -7.20 67.28
C TYR A 219 12.92 -7.85 67.75
N HIS A 220 11.81 -7.50 67.11
CA HIS A 220 10.50 -8.11 67.37
C HIS A 220 10.33 -9.40 66.56
N THR A 221 9.38 -10.23 66.96
CA THR A 221 8.91 -11.36 66.16
C THR A 221 7.64 -10.97 65.43
N ALA A 222 7.59 -11.22 64.12
CA ALA A 222 6.40 -11.07 63.30
C ALA A 222 6.01 -12.43 62.72
N VAL A 223 4.75 -12.83 62.87
CA VAL A 223 4.23 -14.08 62.30
C VAL A 223 2.92 -13.84 61.55
N TRP A 224 2.81 -14.45 60.38
CA TRP A 224 1.56 -14.53 59.64
C TRP A 224 0.85 -15.84 59.97
N THR A 225 -0.39 -15.77 60.44
CA THR A 225 -1.16 -16.96 60.82
C THR A 225 -1.91 -17.61 59.65
N GLY A 226 -1.82 -17.03 58.45
CA GLY A 226 -2.71 -17.33 57.32
C GLY A 226 -3.89 -16.37 57.22
N SER A 227 -4.33 -15.79 58.34
CA SER A 227 -5.42 -14.82 58.38
C SER A 227 -5.03 -13.46 58.94
N GLU A 228 -3.94 -13.35 59.71
CA GLU A 228 -3.58 -12.12 60.43
C GLU A 228 -2.07 -12.03 60.68
N MET A 229 -1.57 -10.80 60.82
CA MET A 229 -0.19 -10.53 61.22
C MET A 229 -0.14 -10.27 62.72
N ILE A 230 0.73 -10.98 63.43
CA ILE A 230 0.99 -10.74 64.85
C ILE A 230 2.43 -10.27 65.00
N VAL A 231 2.61 -9.11 65.63
CA VAL A 231 3.90 -8.54 66.00
C VAL A 231 4.01 -8.57 67.52
N TRP A 232 5.07 -9.15 68.08
CA TRP A 232 5.25 -9.27 69.54
C TRP A 232 6.67 -8.99 69.99
N GLY A 233 6.80 -8.35 71.16
CA GLY A 233 8.07 -8.08 71.80
C GLY A 233 8.93 -7.05 71.06
N GLY A 234 10.25 -7.12 71.27
CA GLY A 234 11.25 -6.23 70.71
C GLY A 234 11.61 -5.05 71.61
N ASP A 235 12.52 -4.22 71.09
CA ASP A 235 13.07 -3.05 71.77
C ASP A 235 12.49 -1.77 71.17
N SER A 236 12.19 -0.80 72.04
CA SER A 236 11.72 0.51 71.61
C SER A 236 12.90 1.24 70.98
N ILE A 237 12.70 1.79 69.79
CA ILE A 237 13.72 2.60 69.12
C ILE A 237 13.80 4.01 69.74
N THR A 238 12.75 4.48 70.41
CA THR A 238 12.67 5.84 70.96
C THR A 238 12.93 5.94 72.45
N SER A 239 12.92 4.82 73.17
CA SER A 239 13.21 4.77 74.60
C SER A 239 14.16 3.62 74.89
N ARG A 240 15.12 3.80 75.81
CA ARG A 240 15.97 2.70 76.35
C ARG A 240 15.17 1.68 77.19
N SER A 241 13.88 1.53 76.91
CA SER A 241 12.94 0.63 77.57
C SER A 241 12.68 -0.56 76.67
N PHE A 242 12.93 -1.74 77.21
CA PHE A 242 12.50 -3.01 76.62
C PHE A 242 10.98 -2.99 76.45
N VAL A 243 10.45 -3.21 75.24
CA VAL A 243 9.00 -3.40 75.02
C VAL A 243 8.66 -4.89 75.10
N VAL A 244 9.26 -5.57 76.09
CA VAL A 244 9.38 -7.03 76.18
C VAL A 244 8.07 -7.79 76.39
N ASN A 245 6.93 -7.10 76.48
CA ASN A 245 5.66 -7.77 76.68
C ASN A 245 4.46 -7.06 76.04
N THR A 246 4.65 -6.37 74.91
CA THR A 246 3.52 -5.81 74.15
C THR A 246 3.55 -6.27 72.69
N GLY A 247 2.39 -6.28 72.04
CA GLY A 247 2.29 -6.62 70.63
C GLY A 247 1.14 -5.92 69.92
N ALA A 248 0.96 -6.25 68.65
CA ALA A 248 -0.15 -5.78 67.84
C ALA A 248 -0.59 -6.88 66.87
N ARG A 249 -1.89 -6.92 66.57
CA ARG A 249 -2.49 -7.86 65.61
C ARG A 249 -3.13 -7.06 64.47
N LEU A 250 -2.77 -7.36 63.23
CA LEU A 250 -3.36 -6.76 62.03
C LEU A 250 -4.56 -7.59 61.59
N ASN A 251 -5.71 -6.94 61.41
CA ASN A 251 -6.78 -7.49 60.60
C ASN A 251 -6.54 -7.07 59.14
N PRO A 252 -6.21 -8.00 58.22
CA PRO A 252 -5.91 -7.65 56.84
C PRO A 252 -7.15 -7.21 56.03
N VAL A 253 -8.36 -7.59 56.45
CA VAL A 253 -9.60 -7.18 55.77
C VAL A 253 -9.87 -5.69 55.99
N THR A 254 -9.58 -5.20 57.19
CA THR A 254 -9.80 -3.79 57.56
C THR A 254 -8.54 -2.95 57.51
N GLY A 255 -7.37 -3.57 57.34
CA GLY A 255 -6.06 -2.91 57.41
C GLY A 255 -5.77 -2.29 58.78
N THR A 256 -6.43 -2.71 59.86
CA THR A 256 -6.29 -2.05 61.18
C THR A 256 -5.49 -2.89 62.17
N TRP A 257 -4.64 -2.21 62.96
CA TRP A 257 -3.88 -2.82 64.04
C TRP A 257 -4.63 -2.72 65.37
N VAL A 258 -4.69 -3.83 66.10
CA VAL A 258 -5.19 -3.90 67.47
C VAL A 258 -4.02 -4.12 68.41
N MET A 259 -3.72 -3.13 69.24
CA MET A 259 -2.65 -3.19 70.24
C MET A 259 -3.00 -4.20 71.33
N ARG A 260 -2.00 -4.94 71.79
CA ARG A 260 -2.12 -5.96 72.84
C ARG A 260 -1.14 -5.65 73.97
N GLN A 261 -1.68 -5.58 75.18
CA GLN A 261 -0.96 -5.53 76.45
C GLN A 261 -1.09 -6.90 77.12
N PRO A 262 -0.20 -7.26 78.06
CA PRO A 262 -0.37 -8.51 78.79
C PRO A 262 -1.62 -8.43 79.67
N GLY A 263 -2.30 -9.57 79.87
CA GLY A 263 -3.32 -9.69 80.90
C GLY A 263 -2.71 -9.50 82.30
N PRO A 264 -3.48 -9.09 83.33
CA PRO A 264 -2.99 -9.03 84.70
C PRO A 264 -2.38 -10.38 85.07
N GLY A 265 -1.10 -10.36 85.45
CA GLY A 265 -0.22 -11.54 85.40
C GLY A 265 -0.73 -12.77 86.14
N ALA A 266 -0.53 -13.93 85.49
CA ALA A 266 -0.08 -15.11 86.22
C ALA A 266 1.23 -14.74 86.93
N LYS A 267 1.30 -15.08 88.22
CA LYS A 267 2.46 -14.88 89.08
C LYS A 267 3.63 -15.76 88.66
#